data_AF-G1QJJ8-F1
#
_entry.id   AF-G1QJJ8-F1
#
_cell.length_a   1.000
_cell.length_b   1.000
_cell.length_c   1.000
_cell.angle_alpha   90.00
_cell.angle_beta   90.00
_cell.angle_gamma   90.00
#
_symmetry.space_group_name_H-M   'P 1'
#
loop_
_entity.id
_entity.type
_entity.pdbx_description
1 polymer ?
#
loop_
_entity_poly.entity_id
_entity_poly.type
_entity_poly.pdbx_seq_one_letter_code
_entity_poly.pdbx_strand_id
1 'polypeptide(L)'
;PAPGDFSGEGSQGLPDPSPKPKQLPELIRMKRDGGRLSEADIRSFVAAVVNGSAQGAQIGAMLMAIRLRGMDLQETSVLTQALAQSGQQLEWPEAWRQQLVDKHSTGGVGDKVSLVLAPALAACGCKVPMISGRGLGHTGGTLDKLESIPGFNVIQSPEQMQVLLEQAGCCIVGQSEQLVPADGILYAARDVTATVDSLPLITASILSKKLVEGLSALVVDVKFGGAAVFPNQEQARELAKTLVSGVASPWASVLMRGRPGSACTRDGPALSGPQRRALQEALVLSDRAPFAAPSPFAELVLPPQQ
;
A
#
# COMPACT_ATOMS: atom_id res chain seq x y z
N PRO A 1 13.03 41.08 67.43
CA PRO A 1 13.44 40.33 66.21
C PRO A 1 12.54 39.10 66.04
N ALA A 2 11.34 39.29 65.51
CA ALA A 2 10.96 39.08 64.10
C ALA A 2 10.36 37.66 63.88
N PRO A 3 9.23 37.54 63.17
CA PRO A 3 8.44 36.30 63.05
C PRO A 3 8.80 35.47 61.81
N GLY A 4 8.45 34.17 61.87
CA GLY A 4 8.00 33.30 60.77
C GLY A 4 8.80 33.22 59.47
N ASP A 5 9.27 32.02 59.13
CA ASP A 5 9.44 31.63 57.73
C ASP A 5 9.06 30.14 57.52
N PHE A 6 7.81 29.92 57.14
CA PHE A 6 7.34 28.72 56.45
C PHE A 6 6.78 29.22 55.11
N SER A 7 7.61 29.18 54.08
CA SER A 7 7.22 29.32 52.67
C SER A 7 8.35 28.70 51.85
N GLY A 8 8.15 28.01 50.74
CA GLY A 8 6.95 27.67 50.00
C GLY A 8 7.36 26.58 48.99
N GLU A 9 6.41 25.69 48.79
CA GLU A 9 6.26 24.66 47.77
C GLU A 9 7.20 24.75 46.55
N GLY A 10 7.88 23.61 46.28
CA GLY A 10 8.53 23.37 45.01
C GLY A 10 7.53 23.53 43.87
N SER A 11 7.78 24.52 43.01
CA SER A 11 7.13 24.65 41.72
C SER A 11 7.47 23.41 40.89
N GLN A 12 6.60 22.40 40.96
CA GLN A 12 6.52 21.40 39.90
C GLN A 12 6.03 22.16 38.67
N GLY A 13 6.98 22.49 37.79
CA GLY A 13 6.68 23.07 36.49
C GLY A 13 5.62 22.22 35.81
N LEU A 14 4.50 22.85 35.46
CA LEU A 14 3.49 22.26 34.59
C LEU A 14 4.21 21.67 33.36
N PRO A 15 3.87 20.43 32.93
CA PRO A 15 4.42 19.90 31.69
C PRO A 15 4.16 20.91 30.58
N ASP A 16 5.23 21.23 29.84
CA ASP A 16 5.21 22.15 28.71
C ASP A 16 4.01 21.81 27.82
N PRO A 17 3.09 22.76 27.51
CA PRO A 17 1.90 22.46 26.74
C PRO A 17 2.31 21.79 25.43
N SER A 18 1.71 20.64 25.15
CA SER A 18 1.89 19.90 23.91
C SER A 18 1.91 20.88 22.74
N PRO A 19 2.94 20.84 21.86
CA PRO A 19 3.08 21.83 20.81
C PRO A 19 1.80 21.90 19.99
N LYS A 20 1.29 23.12 19.77
CA LYS A 20 0.06 23.33 19.00
C LYS A 20 0.19 22.65 17.62
N PRO A 21 -0.88 22.00 17.11
CA PRO A 21 -0.83 21.38 15.81
C PRO A 21 -0.49 22.42 14.74
N LYS A 22 0.54 22.11 13.94
CA LYS A 22 1.00 22.98 12.85
C LYS A 22 -0.09 23.12 11.80
N GLN A 23 -0.13 24.27 11.14
CA GLN A 23 -1.07 24.47 10.05
C GLN A 23 -0.59 23.74 8.79
N LEU A 24 -1.52 23.29 7.95
CA LEU A 24 -1.20 22.54 6.72
C LEU A 24 -0.16 23.27 5.81
N PRO A 25 -0.25 24.60 5.59
CA PRO A 25 0.77 25.31 4.82
C PRO A 25 2.18 25.24 5.43
N GLU A 26 2.30 25.16 6.76
CA GLU A 26 3.59 25.02 7.43
C GLU A 26 4.19 23.63 7.20
N LEU A 27 3.36 22.58 7.22
CA LEU A 27 3.79 21.22 6.87
C LEU A 27 4.28 21.14 5.43
N ILE A 28 3.52 21.74 4.50
CA ILE A 28 3.89 21.82 3.08
C ILE A 28 5.22 22.57 2.93
N ARG A 29 5.37 23.72 3.60
CA ARG A 29 6.62 24.50 3.58
C ARG A 29 7.80 23.66 4.09
N MET A 30 7.65 22.99 5.22
CA MET A 30 8.68 22.11 5.79
C MET A 30 9.10 21.05 4.78
N LYS A 31 8.14 20.32 4.19
CA LYS A 31 8.46 19.25 3.25
C LYS A 31 9.07 19.79 1.96
N ARG A 32 8.54 20.89 1.41
CA ARG A 32 9.09 21.59 0.23
C ARG A 32 10.56 21.96 0.45
N ASP A 33 10.89 22.44 1.63
CA ASP A 33 12.25 22.89 1.96
C ASP A 33 13.21 21.71 2.23
N GLY A 34 12.71 20.46 2.21
CA GLY A 34 13.50 19.24 2.45
C GLY A 34 13.54 18.84 3.94
N GLY A 35 12.74 19.50 4.77
CA GLY A 35 12.56 19.14 6.16
C GLY A 35 11.86 17.79 6.31
N ARG A 36 12.14 17.14 7.44
CA ARG A 36 11.50 15.90 7.84
C ARG A 36 10.22 16.18 8.61
N LEU A 37 9.15 15.44 8.30
CA LEU A 37 7.89 15.52 9.04
C LEU A 37 7.94 14.59 10.26
N SER A 38 7.48 15.09 11.41
CA SER A 38 7.30 14.24 12.59
C SER A 38 6.08 13.33 12.43
N GLU A 39 5.94 12.35 13.33
CA GLU A 39 4.77 11.47 13.30
C GLU A 39 3.45 12.23 13.47
N ALA A 40 3.42 13.20 14.39
CA ALA A 40 2.26 14.05 14.61
C ALA A 40 1.93 14.90 13.38
N ASP A 41 2.96 15.39 12.65
CA ASP A 41 2.78 16.15 11.42
C ASP A 41 2.12 15.29 10.32
N ILE A 42 2.59 14.05 10.14
CA ILE A 42 2.04 13.14 9.12
C ILE A 42 0.61 12.74 9.47
N ARG A 43 0.34 12.38 10.73
CA ARG A 43 -1.00 12.00 11.19
C ARG A 43 -1.99 13.15 11.06
N SER A 44 -1.58 14.38 11.40
CA SER A 44 -2.44 15.56 11.24
C SER A 44 -2.72 15.88 9.78
N PHE A 45 -1.73 15.74 8.88
CA PHE A 45 -1.96 15.83 7.43
C PHE A 45 -2.98 14.79 6.94
N VAL A 46 -2.80 13.51 7.29
CA VAL A 46 -3.72 12.44 6.88
C VAL A 46 -5.13 12.67 7.44
N ALA A 47 -5.26 13.08 8.70
CA ALA A 47 -6.56 13.42 9.29
C ALA A 47 -7.23 14.59 8.55
N ALA A 48 -6.46 15.62 8.18
CA ALA A 48 -6.97 16.76 7.42
C ALA A 48 -7.47 16.38 6.01
N VAL A 49 -6.83 15.39 5.37
CA VAL A 49 -7.28 14.82 4.09
C VAL A 49 -8.63 14.14 4.25
N VAL A 50 -8.80 13.30 5.28
CA VAL A 50 -10.04 12.50 5.47
C VAL A 50 -11.21 13.37 5.92
N ASN A 51 -10.97 14.32 6.83
CA ASN A 51 -12.04 15.17 7.37
C ASN A 51 -12.43 16.35 6.46
N GLY A 52 -11.82 16.46 5.27
CA GLY A 52 -12.12 17.48 4.26
C GLY A 52 -11.56 18.88 4.56
N SER A 53 -10.80 19.07 5.64
CA SER A 53 -10.17 20.37 5.94
C SER A 53 -8.97 20.68 5.03
N ALA A 54 -8.33 19.66 4.43
CA ALA A 54 -7.31 19.85 3.41
C ALA A 54 -7.94 20.06 2.02
N GLN A 55 -7.65 21.21 1.41
CA GLN A 55 -8.12 21.52 0.06
C GLN A 55 -7.28 20.81 -1.01
N GLY A 56 -7.86 20.57 -2.19
CA GLY A 56 -7.17 19.89 -3.29
C GLY A 56 -5.82 20.51 -3.67
N ALA A 57 -5.72 21.85 -3.68
CA ALA A 57 -4.46 22.56 -3.93
C ALA A 57 -3.38 22.25 -2.87
N GLN A 58 -3.78 22.11 -1.60
CA GLN A 58 -2.86 21.79 -0.51
C GLN A 58 -2.41 20.34 -0.56
N ILE A 59 -3.32 19.42 -0.91
CA ILE A 59 -3.01 18.00 -1.13
C ILE A 59 -2.00 17.88 -2.28
N GLY A 60 -2.28 18.49 -3.42
CA GLY A 60 -1.38 18.50 -4.57
C GLY A 60 -0.01 19.09 -4.24
N ALA A 61 0.04 20.19 -3.49
CA ALA A 61 1.29 20.81 -3.06
C ALA A 61 2.13 19.91 -2.13
N MET A 62 1.48 19.22 -1.18
CA MET A 62 2.17 18.24 -0.32
C MET A 62 2.70 17.05 -1.14
N LEU A 63 1.87 16.49 -2.03
CA LEU A 63 2.26 15.38 -2.90
C LEU A 63 3.46 15.76 -3.78
N MET A 64 3.46 16.96 -4.37
CA MET A 64 4.57 17.45 -5.17
C MET A 64 5.84 17.66 -4.32
N ALA A 65 5.70 18.19 -3.10
CA ALA A 65 6.82 18.33 -2.17
C ALA A 65 7.43 16.95 -1.83
N ILE A 66 6.61 15.94 -1.54
CA ILE A 66 7.06 14.57 -1.29
C ILE A 66 7.71 13.99 -2.54
N ARG A 67 7.14 14.19 -3.73
CA ARG A 67 7.70 13.69 -5.00
C ARG A 67 9.09 14.28 -5.27
N LEU A 68 9.30 15.57 -5.00
CA LEU A 68 10.56 16.25 -5.29
C LEU A 68 11.62 16.08 -4.19
N ARG A 69 11.22 15.89 -2.94
CA ARG A 69 12.14 15.83 -1.79
C ARG A 69 12.27 14.43 -1.17
N GLY A 70 11.41 13.50 -1.55
CA GLY A 70 11.32 12.17 -0.95
C GLY A 70 10.83 12.19 0.49
N MET A 71 10.78 11.01 1.09
CA MET A 71 10.57 10.78 2.52
C MET A 71 11.56 9.71 2.95
N ASP A 72 12.04 9.79 4.18
CA ASP A 72 12.85 8.70 4.73
C ASP A 72 11.97 7.49 5.12
N LEU A 73 12.60 6.39 5.56
CA LEU A 73 11.89 5.16 5.93
C LEU A 73 10.92 5.37 7.10
N GLN A 74 11.25 6.24 8.06
CA GLN A 74 10.38 6.48 9.21
C GLN A 74 9.18 7.33 8.81
N GLU A 75 9.38 8.37 8.01
CA GLU A 75 8.31 9.15 7.41
C GLU A 75 7.38 8.26 6.58
N THR A 76 7.94 7.41 5.71
CA THR A 76 7.19 6.49 4.85
C THR A 76 6.38 5.49 5.66
N SER A 77 6.98 4.93 6.71
CA SER A 77 6.32 4.03 7.66
C SER A 77 5.13 4.69 8.34
N VAL A 78 5.33 5.88 8.91
CA VAL A 78 4.26 6.59 9.61
C VAL A 78 3.15 6.94 8.63
N LEU A 79 3.48 7.38 7.41
CA LEU A 79 2.48 7.65 6.38
C LEU A 79 1.68 6.38 6.08
N THR A 80 2.35 5.25 5.89
CA THR A 80 1.72 3.94 5.64
C THR A 80 0.71 3.59 6.75
N GLN A 81 1.13 3.70 8.01
CA GLN A 81 0.28 3.39 9.16
C GLN A 81 -0.89 4.36 9.29
N ALA A 82 -0.64 5.67 9.11
CA ALA A 82 -1.67 6.69 9.17
C ALA A 82 -2.72 6.51 8.06
N LEU A 83 -2.30 6.14 6.85
CA LEU A 83 -3.22 5.80 5.77
C LEU A 83 -4.03 4.54 6.10
N ALA A 84 -3.40 3.48 6.61
CA ALA A 84 -4.11 2.26 7.00
C ALA A 84 -5.17 2.54 8.09
N GLN A 85 -4.81 3.36 9.09
CA GLN A 85 -5.66 3.73 10.23
C GLN A 85 -6.69 4.82 9.90
N SER A 86 -6.74 5.31 8.65
CA SER A 86 -7.69 6.35 8.25
C SER A 86 -9.14 5.86 8.14
N GLY A 87 -9.34 4.55 8.14
CA GLY A 87 -10.65 3.89 8.10
C GLY A 87 -10.69 2.66 9.00
N GLN A 88 -11.64 1.77 8.73
CA GLN A 88 -11.81 0.52 9.45
C GLN A 88 -10.71 -0.49 9.12
N GLN A 89 -10.34 -1.30 10.10
CA GLN A 89 -9.51 -2.48 9.90
C GLN A 89 -10.42 -3.69 9.64
N LEU A 90 -10.04 -4.57 8.72
CA LEU A 90 -10.80 -5.79 8.49
C LEU A 90 -10.43 -6.83 9.56
N GLU A 91 -11.43 -7.39 10.20
CA GLU A 91 -11.28 -8.49 11.15
C GLU A 91 -11.95 -9.73 10.58
N TRP A 92 -11.23 -10.84 10.63
CA TRP A 92 -11.67 -12.11 10.05
C TRP A 92 -11.81 -13.18 11.12
N PRO A 93 -12.64 -14.21 10.90
CA PRO A 93 -12.64 -15.40 11.75
C PRO A 93 -11.23 -15.97 11.92
N GLU A 94 -10.86 -16.31 13.16
CA GLU A 94 -9.51 -16.82 13.49
C GLU A 94 -9.13 -18.08 12.67
N ALA A 95 -10.13 -18.88 12.28
CA ALA A 95 -9.94 -20.03 11.41
C ALA A 95 -9.34 -19.68 10.03
N TRP A 96 -9.50 -18.45 9.55
CA TRP A 96 -8.98 -17.98 8.27
C TRP A 96 -7.57 -17.40 8.38
N ARG A 97 -7.04 -17.20 9.60
CA ARG A 97 -5.81 -16.44 9.84
C ARG A 97 -4.63 -16.90 8.97
N GLN A 98 -4.45 -18.20 8.77
CA GLN A 98 -3.35 -18.76 7.96
C GLN A 98 -3.68 -18.84 6.46
N GLN A 99 -4.94 -18.59 6.07
CA GLN A 99 -5.44 -18.70 4.70
C GLN A 99 -5.49 -17.35 3.97
N LEU A 100 -5.41 -16.24 4.71
CA LEU A 100 -5.51 -14.87 4.19
C LEU A 100 -4.27 -14.48 3.39
N VAL A 101 -4.38 -14.48 2.07
CA VAL A 101 -3.25 -14.14 1.18
C VAL A 101 -3.68 -13.11 0.15
N ASP A 102 -2.73 -12.33 -0.33
CA ASP A 102 -2.98 -11.42 -1.44
C ASP A 102 -1.79 -11.27 -2.39
N LYS A 103 -2.07 -10.71 -3.57
CA LYS A 103 -1.07 -10.25 -4.52
C LYS A 103 -1.32 -8.81 -4.93
N HIS A 104 -0.31 -7.96 -4.82
CA HIS A 104 -0.37 -6.61 -5.37
C HIS A 104 0.53 -6.44 -6.59
N SER A 105 0.25 -5.49 -7.48
CA SER A 105 1.18 -5.07 -8.52
C SER A 105 1.44 -3.57 -8.43
N THR A 106 2.67 -3.16 -8.70
CA THR A 106 3.04 -1.73 -8.80
C THR A 106 2.45 -1.04 -10.03
N GLY A 107 1.75 -1.77 -10.90
CA GLY A 107 1.16 -1.26 -12.13
C GLY A 107 2.03 -1.51 -13.36
N GLY A 108 1.37 -1.53 -14.52
CA GLY A 108 1.95 -1.76 -15.83
C GLY A 108 0.85 -2.01 -16.86
N VAL A 109 1.15 -1.80 -18.14
CA VAL A 109 0.15 -1.87 -19.21
C VAL A 109 -0.37 -3.31 -19.39
N GLY A 110 -1.69 -3.48 -19.27
CA GLY A 110 -2.39 -4.74 -19.58
C GLY A 110 -2.33 -5.84 -18.52
N ASP A 111 -1.96 -5.53 -17.26
CA ASP A 111 -1.92 -6.55 -16.21
C ASP A 111 -3.30 -7.13 -15.90
N LYS A 112 -3.43 -8.45 -16.04
CA LYS A 112 -4.64 -9.22 -15.72
C LYS A 112 -4.38 -10.36 -14.73
N VAL A 113 -3.19 -10.42 -14.11
CA VAL A 113 -2.84 -11.49 -13.15
C VAL A 113 -3.89 -11.60 -12.06
N SER A 114 -4.27 -10.48 -11.44
CA SER A 114 -5.14 -10.49 -10.26
C SER A 114 -6.52 -11.10 -10.55
N LEU A 115 -7.05 -10.92 -11.77
CA LEU A 115 -8.35 -11.47 -12.19
C LEU A 115 -8.36 -13.00 -12.19
N VAL A 116 -7.22 -13.62 -12.48
CA VAL A 116 -7.09 -15.09 -12.53
C VAL A 116 -6.56 -15.64 -11.20
N LEU A 117 -5.63 -14.91 -10.58
CA LEU A 117 -4.93 -15.37 -9.40
C LEU A 117 -5.83 -15.41 -8.16
N ALA A 118 -6.70 -14.42 -7.96
CA ALA A 118 -7.62 -14.40 -6.82
C ALA A 118 -8.51 -15.66 -6.76
N PRO A 119 -9.25 -16.04 -7.82
CA PRO A 119 -10.04 -17.27 -7.81
C PRO A 119 -9.19 -18.54 -7.80
N ALA A 120 -8.00 -18.54 -8.40
CA ALA A 120 -7.09 -19.69 -8.37
C ALA A 120 -6.59 -19.99 -6.94
N LEU A 121 -6.23 -18.96 -6.17
CA LEU A 121 -5.85 -19.11 -4.76
C LEU A 121 -7.04 -19.52 -3.90
N ALA A 122 -8.23 -18.96 -4.15
CA ALA A 122 -9.46 -19.38 -3.49
C ALA A 122 -9.75 -20.89 -3.70
N ALA A 123 -9.59 -21.37 -4.94
CA ALA A 123 -9.71 -22.80 -5.26
C ALA A 123 -8.64 -23.67 -4.58
N CYS A 124 -7.51 -23.08 -4.16
CA CYS A 124 -6.48 -23.74 -3.36
C CYS A 124 -6.71 -23.64 -1.84
N GLY A 125 -7.89 -23.19 -1.40
CA GLY A 125 -8.26 -23.08 0.01
C GLY A 125 -7.75 -21.82 0.71
N CYS A 126 -7.30 -20.81 -0.03
CA CYS A 126 -6.98 -19.50 0.54
C CYS A 126 -8.23 -18.61 0.65
N LYS A 127 -8.12 -17.54 1.45
CA LYS A 127 -9.04 -16.40 1.47
C LYS A 127 -8.31 -15.18 0.89
N VAL A 128 -8.87 -14.53 -0.12
CA VAL A 128 -8.22 -13.40 -0.83
C VAL A 128 -9.06 -12.12 -0.74
N PRO A 129 -8.86 -11.27 0.29
CA PRO A 129 -9.60 -10.01 0.48
C PRO A 129 -8.97 -8.83 -0.28
N MET A 130 -8.81 -8.93 -1.60
CA MET A 130 -7.97 -7.98 -2.35
C MET A 130 -8.60 -6.57 -2.41
N ILE A 131 -7.97 -5.59 -1.76
CA ILE A 131 -8.20 -4.16 -2.00
C ILE A 131 -7.27 -3.71 -3.13
N SER A 132 -7.85 -3.30 -4.25
CA SER A 132 -7.17 -2.90 -5.48
C SER A 132 -7.39 -1.42 -5.80
N GLY A 133 -6.60 -0.90 -6.74
CA GLY A 133 -6.73 0.47 -7.24
C GLY A 133 -7.36 0.51 -8.64
N ARG A 134 -7.84 1.69 -9.00
CA ARG A 134 -8.17 2.08 -10.39
C ARG A 134 -6.89 2.33 -11.18
N GLY A 135 -7.04 2.70 -12.45
CA GLY A 135 -5.94 3.15 -13.29
C GLY A 135 -5.13 4.25 -12.62
N LEU A 136 -3.83 4.27 -12.91
CA LEU A 136 -2.87 5.23 -12.36
C LEU A 136 -1.85 5.61 -13.43
N GLY A 137 -1.81 6.89 -13.77
CA GLY A 137 -1.10 7.44 -14.91
C GLY A 137 -1.57 6.78 -16.21
N HIS A 138 -0.63 6.25 -16.98
CA HIS A 138 -0.90 5.55 -18.25
C HIS A 138 -1.30 4.07 -18.06
N THR A 139 -1.43 3.58 -16.83
CA THR A 139 -1.71 2.17 -16.54
C THR A 139 -3.20 1.96 -16.24
N GLY A 140 -3.81 0.92 -16.84
CA GLY A 140 -5.19 0.54 -16.54
C GLY A 140 -5.30 -0.32 -15.28
N GLY A 141 -6.28 -0.04 -14.42
CA GLY A 141 -6.46 -0.69 -13.13
C GLY A 141 -7.08 -2.08 -13.20
N THR A 142 -7.08 -2.79 -12.07
CA THR A 142 -7.80 -4.06 -11.93
C THR A 142 -9.30 -3.82 -11.86
N LEU A 143 -9.70 -2.76 -11.13
CA LEU A 143 -11.11 -2.40 -10.93
C LEU A 143 -11.78 -1.99 -12.23
N ASP A 144 -11.12 -1.17 -13.05
CA ASP A 144 -11.67 -0.70 -14.32
C ASP A 144 -11.96 -1.87 -15.29
N LYS A 145 -11.17 -2.95 -15.22
CA LYS A 145 -11.39 -4.17 -16.00
C LYS A 145 -12.58 -4.96 -15.47
N LEU A 146 -12.74 -5.07 -14.16
CA LEU A 146 -13.86 -5.78 -13.55
C LEU A 146 -15.19 -5.05 -13.78
N GLU A 147 -15.20 -3.72 -13.74
CA GLU A 147 -16.39 -2.89 -14.04
C GLU A 147 -16.85 -2.98 -15.50
N SER A 148 -16.03 -3.53 -16.41
CA SER A 148 -16.49 -3.87 -17.76
C SER A 148 -17.52 -5.00 -17.78
N ILE A 149 -17.61 -5.79 -16.70
CA ILE A 149 -18.63 -6.81 -16.50
C ILE A 149 -19.91 -6.12 -16.01
N PRO A 150 -21.02 -6.18 -16.75
CA PRO A 150 -22.25 -5.51 -16.36
C PRO A 150 -22.73 -5.93 -14.97
N GLY A 151 -22.92 -4.95 -14.08
CA GLY A 151 -23.40 -5.17 -12.71
C GLY A 151 -22.33 -5.59 -11.70
N PHE A 152 -21.05 -5.66 -12.09
CA PHE A 152 -19.97 -5.93 -11.13
C PHE A 152 -19.80 -4.74 -10.18
N ASN A 153 -19.91 -4.98 -8.87
CA ASN A 153 -19.77 -3.94 -7.86
C ASN A 153 -18.42 -4.05 -7.13
N VAL A 154 -17.54 -3.06 -7.37
CA VAL A 154 -16.20 -2.96 -6.77
C VAL A 154 -16.19 -2.31 -5.38
N ILE A 155 -17.33 -1.83 -4.87
CA ILE A 155 -17.43 -1.24 -3.53
C ILE A 155 -18.28 -2.15 -2.66
N GLN A 156 -17.68 -2.66 -1.59
CA GLN A 156 -18.32 -3.54 -0.62
C GLN A 156 -17.98 -3.05 0.79
N SER A 157 -18.92 -3.22 1.73
CA SER A 157 -18.64 -3.03 3.15
C SER A 157 -17.78 -4.17 3.70
N PRO A 158 -17.09 -3.98 4.85
CA PRO A 158 -16.37 -5.04 5.55
C PRO A 158 -17.20 -6.33 5.75
N GLU A 159 -18.46 -6.18 6.13
CA GLU A 159 -19.37 -7.31 6.38
C GLU A 159 -19.69 -8.07 5.09
N GLN A 160 -19.90 -7.34 3.98
CA GLN A 160 -20.10 -7.93 2.67
C GLN A 160 -18.85 -8.67 2.19
N MET A 161 -17.66 -8.11 2.44
CA MET A 161 -16.40 -8.78 2.13
C MET A 161 -16.27 -10.11 2.87
N GLN A 162 -16.64 -10.17 4.15
CA GLN A 162 -16.61 -11.42 4.91
C GLN A 162 -17.54 -12.48 4.29
N VAL A 163 -18.76 -12.10 3.90
CA VAL A 163 -19.69 -13.01 3.21
C VAL A 163 -19.11 -13.50 1.88
N LEU A 164 -18.50 -12.61 1.09
CA LEU A 164 -17.87 -12.97 -0.19
C LEU A 164 -16.70 -13.93 -0.01
N LEU A 165 -15.85 -13.71 1.00
CA LEU A 165 -14.77 -14.64 1.31
C LEU A 165 -15.29 -16.01 1.77
N GLU A 166 -16.42 -16.06 2.47
CA GLU A 166 -17.00 -17.33 2.87
C GLU A 166 -17.60 -18.09 1.69
N GLN A 167 -18.29 -17.40 0.79
CA GLN A 167 -18.99 -18.02 -0.34
C GLN A 167 -18.06 -18.33 -1.52
N ALA A 168 -17.19 -17.40 -1.90
CA ALA A 168 -16.34 -17.48 -3.09
C ALA A 168 -14.86 -17.70 -2.78
N GLY A 169 -14.41 -17.49 -1.54
CA GLY A 169 -13.00 -17.56 -1.15
C GLY A 169 -12.17 -16.34 -1.58
N CYS A 170 -12.69 -15.45 -2.43
CA CYS A 170 -12.01 -14.22 -2.81
C CYS A 170 -12.99 -13.08 -3.11
N CYS A 171 -12.51 -11.85 -2.96
CA CYS A 171 -13.14 -10.66 -3.48
C CYS A 171 -12.08 -9.69 -4.01
N ILE A 172 -12.46 -8.82 -4.95
CA ILE A 172 -11.61 -7.72 -5.44
C ILE A 172 -12.43 -6.44 -5.35
N VAL A 173 -12.04 -5.55 -4.46
CA VAL A 173 -12.77 -4.32 -4.13
C VAL A 173 -11.84 -3.10 -4.18
N GLY A 174 -12.39 -1.90 -4.27
CA GLY A 174 -11.65 -0.64 -4.19
C GLY A 174 -11.58 -0.07 -2.78
N GLN A 175 -10.83 1.03 -2.65
CA GLN A 175 -10.93 1.89 -1.46
C GLN A 175 -12.36 2.46 -1.34
N SER A 176 -12.78 2.74 -0.12
CA SER A 176 -14.10 3.32 0.18
C SER A 176 -14.00 4.30 1.35
N GLU A 177 -15.11 4.93 1.71
CA GLU A 177 -15.18 5.75 2.93
C GLU A 177 -14.82 4.96 4.19
N GLN A 178 -15.06 3.64 4.17
CA GLN A 178 -14.76 2.74 5.28
C GLN A 178 -13.37 2.13 5.17
N LEU A 179 -12.83 1.92 3.97
CA LEU A 179 -11.58 1.17 3.74
C LEU A 179 -10.51 2.07 3.12
N VAL A 180 -9.53 2.44 3.94
CA VAL A 180 -8.36 3.26 3.57
C VAL A 180 -8.72 4.56 2.84
N PRO A 181 -9.67 5.37 3.36
CA PRO A 181 -10.21 6.55 2.66
C PRO A 181 -9.12 7.57 2.30
N ALA A 182 -8.12 7.77 3.17
CA ALA A 182 -7.02 8.69 2.89
C ALA A 182 -6.21 8.27 1.65
N ASP A 183 -5.93 6.96 1.51
CA ASP A 183 -5.23 6.45 0.32
C ASP A 183 -6.07 6.71 -0.93
N GLY A 184 -7.39 6.48 -0.89
CA GLY A 184 -8.27 6.75 -2.02
C GLY A 184 -8.17 8.21 -2.52
N ILE A 185 -8.22 9.17 -1.60
CA ILE A 185 -8.11 10.60 -1.93
C ILE A 185 -6.72 10.93 -2.51
N LEU A 186 -5.65 10.46 -1.87
CA LEU A 186 -4.29 10.71 -2.33
C LEU A 186 -4.00 9.99 -3.67
N TYR A 187 -4.56 8.80 -3.88
CA TYR A 187 -4.39 8.00 -5.10
C TYR A 187 -5.00 8.73 -6.30
N ALA A 188 -6.24 9.22 -6.17
CA ALA A 188 -6.90 10.02 -7.19
C ALA A 188 -6.14 11.33 -7.48
N ALA A 189 -5.65 12.02 -6.44
CA ALA A 189 -4.85 13.22 -6.62
C ALA A 189 -3.51 12.93 -7.31
N ARG A 190 -2.84 11.82 -6.99
CA ARG A 190 -1.56 11.44 -7.61
C ARG A 190 -1.67 11.23 -9.11
N ASP A 191 -2.76 10.64 -9.56
CA ASP A 191 -3.07 10.37 -10.97
C ASP A 191 -3.04 11.66 -11.81
N VAL A 192 -3.65 12.73 -11.29
CA VAL A 192 -3.83 13.99 -12.04
C VAL A 192 -2.82 15.09 -11.69
N THR A 193 -1.87 14.81 -10.79
CA THR A 193 -0.83 15.78 -10.37
C THR A 193 0.58 15.40 -10.79
N ALA A 194 0.74 14.32 -11.57
CA ALA A 194 2.04 13.78 -11.96
C ALA A 194 2.94 13.47 -10.75
N THR A 195 2.35 12.90 -9.69
CA THR A 195 3.05 12.50 -8.46
C THR A 195 2.96 11.00 -8.18
N VAL A 196 2.66 10.22 -9.22
CA VAL A 196 2.59 8.75 -9.17
C VAL A 196 3.97 8.14 -8.87
N ASP A 197 5.01 8.60 -9.57
CA ASP A 197 6.37 8.06 -9.63
C ASP A 197 7.23 8.40 -8.38
N SER A 198 6.65 8.27 -7.19
CA SER A 198 7.30 8.57 -5.92
C SER A 198 7.38 7.31 -5.06
N LEU A 199 8.59 6.82 -4.81
CA LEU A 199 8.85 5.63 -4.00
C LEU A 199 8.10 5.64 -2.65
N PRO A 200 8.20 6.67 -1.79
CA PRO A 200 7.49 6.66 -0.51
C PRO A 200 5.97 6.66 -0.65
N LEU A 201 5.42 7.36 -1.65
CA LEU A 201 3.97 7.38 -1.90
C LEU A 201 3.47 6.04 -2.45
N ILE A 202 4.24 5.39 -3.32
CA ILE A 202 3.92 4.06 -3.83
C ILE A 202 3.93 3.04 -2.69
N THR A 203 5.00 3.03 -1.88
CA THR A 203 5.11 2.15 -0.71
C THR A 203 3.94 2.35 0.25
N ALA A 204 3.69 3.60 0.66
CA ALA A 204 2.63 3.88 1.63
C ALA A 204 1.24 3.54 1.08
N SER A 205 0.99 3.83 -0.20
CA SER A 205 -0.28 3.46 -0.84
C SER A 205 -0.46 1.95 -0.88
N ILE A 206 0.52 1.18 -1.35
CA ILE A 206 0.41 -0.27 -1.46
C ILE A 206 0.21 -0.89 -0.08
N LEU A 207 1.14 -0.64 0.84
CA LEU A 207 1.17 -1.32 2.13
C LEU A 207 -0.01 -0.93 3.04
N SER A 208 -0.50 0.31 2.97
CA SER A 208 -1.67 0.71 3.79
C SER A 208 -2.91 -0.14 3.50
N LYS A 209 -3.19 -0.44 2.22
CA LYS A 209 -4.25 -1.38 1.82
C LYS A 209 -4.03 -2.78 2.39
N LYS A 210 -2.81 -3.29 2.26
CA LYS A 210 -2.48 -4.66 2.69
C LYS A 210 -2.46 -4.84 4.20
N LEU A 211 -2.15 -3.78 4.95
CA LEU A 211 -2.27 -3.78 6.41
C LEU A 211 -3.73 -3.91 6.85
N VAL A 212 -4.65 -3.19 6.20
CA VAL A 212 -6.09 -3.26 6.50
C VAL A 212 -6.66 -4.65 6.21
N GLU A 213 -6.10 -5.39 5.26
CA GLU A 213 -6.53 -6.74 4.88
C GLU A 213 -6.15 -7.83 5.90
N GLY A 214 -5.17 -7.62 6.78
CA GLY A 214 -4.82 -8.58 7.83
C GLY A 214 -4.24 -9.92 7.31
N LEU A 215 -3.34 -9.86 6.33
CA LEU A 215 -2.83 -11.02 5.59
C LEU A 215 -1.80 -11.87 6.36
N SER A 216 -1.75 -13.18 6.07
CA SER A 216 -0.65 -14.09 6.47
C SER A 216 0.51 -14.11 5.49
N ALA A 217 0.25 -13.83 4.21
CA ALA A 217 1.26 -13.71 3.18
C ALA A 217 0.84 -12.74 2.07
N LEU A 218 1.79 -11.95 1.59
CA LEU A 218 1.61 -11.06 0.45
C LEU A 218 2.71 -11.27 -0.57
N VAL A 219 2.32 -11.31 -1.85
CA VAL A 219 3.26 -11.21 -2.97
C VAL A 219 3.08 -9.87 -3.65
N VAL A 220 4.12 -9.03 -3.70
CA VAL A 220 4.09 -7.80 -4.50
C VAL A 220 4.86 -7.99 -5.78
N ASP A 221 4.21 -7.77 -6.90
CA ASP A 221 4.75 -7.85 -8.24
C ASP A 221 5.20 -6.47 -8.71
N VAL A 222 6.50 -6.25 -8.62
CA VAL A 222 7.18 -4.99 -8.97
C VAL A 222 7.64 -5.06 -10.42
N LYS A 223 7.10 -4.15 -11.24
CA LYS A 223 7.43 -4.08 -12.66
C LYS A 223 8.52 -3.05 -12.95
N PHE A 224 9.36 -3.36 -13.94
CA PHE A 224 10.32 -2.41 -14.51
C PHE A 224 10.33 -2.42 -16.05
N GLY A 225 10.89 -1.36 -16.66
CA GLY A 225 11.00 -1.19 -18.11
C GLY A 225 10.00 -0.18 -18.69
N GLY A 226 9.96 -0.06 -20.02
CA GLY A 226 9.37 1.10 -20.73
C GLY A 226 7.87 1.38 -20.52
N ALA A 227 7.11 0.45 -19.93
CA ALA A 227 5.68 0.62 -19.63
C ALA A 227 5.37 0.53 -18.12
N ALA A 228 6.38 0.36 -17.28
CA ALA A 228 6.25 0.32 -15.83
C ALA A 228 6.34 1.72 -15.21
N VAL A 229 5.93 1.85 -13.96
CA VAL A 229 6.09 3.09 -13.19
C VAL A 229 7.56 3.47 -13.04
N PHE A 230 8.44 2.47 -12.88
CA PHE A 230 9.89 2.65 -12.84
C PHE A 230 10.55 2.03 -14.07
N PRO A 231 11.06 2.83 -15.02
CA PRO A 231 11.78 2.30 -16.18
C PRO A 231 13.07 1.59 -15.78
N ASN A 232 13.78 2.11 -14.76
CA ASN A 232 15.06 1.59 -14.29
C ASN A 232 14.86 0.40 -13.33
N GLN A 233 15.52 -0.71 -13.61
CA GLN A 233 15.54 -1.91 -12.76
C GLN A 233 16.07 -1.63 -11.35
N GLU A 234 17.06 -0.75 -11.20
CA GLU A 234 17.61 -0.38 -9.89
C GLU A 234 16.56 0.30 -9.02
N GLN A 235 15.81 1.25 -9.57
CA GLN A 235 14.71 1.90 -8.84
C GLN A 235 13.60 0.92 -8.47
N ALA A 236 13.30 -0.03 -9.35
CA ALA A 236 12.36 -1.11 -9.06
C ALA A 236 12.87 -2.01 -7.92
N ARG A 237 14.18 -2.30 -7.89
CA ARG A 237 14.82 -3.04 -6.80
C ARG A 237 14.80 -2.26 -5.48
N GLU A 238 15.02 -0.96 -5.52
CA GLU A 238 14.90 -0.11 -4.33
C GLU A 238 13.46 -0.05 -3.81
N LEU A 239 12.46 0.02 -4.70
CA LEU A 239 11.06 -0.15 -4.30
C LEU A 239 10.81 -1.52 -3.68
N ALA A 240 11.30 -2.59 -4.30
CA ALA A 240 11.16 -3.95 -3.79
C ALA A 240 11.75 -4.08 -2.38
N LYS A 241 12.98 -3.61 -2.17
CA LYS A 241 13.61 -3.56 -0.85
C LYS A 241 12.78 -2.74 0.12
N THR A 242 12.29 -1.57 -0.28
CA THR A 242 11.48 -0.71 0.59
C THR A 242 10.15 -1.33 0.98
N LEU A 243 9.51 -2.09 0.08
CA LEU A 243 8.27 -2.82 0.37
C LEU A 243 8.47 -3.98 1.35
N VAL A 244 9.67 -4.56 1.39
CA VAL A 244 10.03 -5.68 2.28
C VAL A 244 10.62 -5.20 3.60
N SER A 245 11.49 -4.19 3.55
CA SER A 245 12.16 -3.59 4.72
C SER A 245 11.28 -2.55 5.42
N GLY A 246 10.33 -1.96 4.69
CA GLY A 246 9.38 -0.96 5.18
C GLY A 246 8.40 -1.57 6.16
N VAL A 247 8.61 -1.21 7.42
CA VAL A 247 7.76 -1.29 8.61
C VAL A 247 6.45 -2.09 8.51
N ALA A 248 6.36 -3.11 9.38
CA ALA A 248 5.19 -3.91 9.74
C ALA A 248 4.77 -5.06 8.80
N SER A 249 5.61 -5.47 7.85
CA SER A 249 5.28 -6.57 6.93
C SER A 249 6.27 -7.74 6.95
N PRO A 250 6.47 -8.45 8.09
CA PRO A 250 7.25 -9.69 8.11
C PRO A 250 6.67 -10.80 7.18
N TRP A 251 5.43 -10.62 6.71
CA TRP A 251 4.68 -11.52 5.84
C TRP A 251 4.74 -11.16 4.33
N ALA A 252 5.35 -10.02 3.95
CA ALA A 252 5.41 -9.60 2.55
C ALA A 252 6.66 -10.15 1.84
N SER A 253 6.46 -10.72 0.66
CA SER A 253 7.50 -11.12 -0.30
C SER A 253 7.32 -10.37 -1.61
N VAL A 254 8.40 -10.03 -2.30
CA VAL A 254 8.35 -9.23 -3.53
C VAL A 254 8.92 -10.00 -4.71
N LEU A 255 8.16 -10.06 -5.79
CA LEU A 255 8.55 -10.61 -7.08
C LEU A 255 8.83 -9.47 -8.06
N MET A 256 9.99 -9.44 -8.70
CA MET A 256 10.31 -8.44 -9.72
C MET A 256 10.15 -8.99 -11.14
N ARG A 257 9.51 -8.21 -12.03
CA ARG A 257 9.26 -8.56 -13.43
C ARG A 257 9.65 -7.44 -14.40
N GLY A 258 10.44 -7.76 -15.41
CA GLY A 258 10.71 -6.91 -16.57
C GLY A 258 10.37 -7.63 -17.89
N ARG A 259 10.36 -6.90 -19.00
CA ARG A 259 10.45 -7.48 -20.36
C ARG A 259 11.91 -7.40 -20.84
N PRO A 260 12.46 -8.47 -21.45
CA PRO A 260 13.03 -9.67 -20.81
C PRO A 260 14.47 -9.47 -20.29
N GLY A 261 14.89 -10.35 -19.36
CA GLY A 261 16.27 -10.57 -18.91
C GLY A 261 16.38 -11.27 -17.54
N SER A 262 16.50 -12.60 -17.56
CA SER A 262 17.05 -13.53 -16.54
C SER A 262 16.43 -13.75 -15.13
N ALA A 263 15.98 -15.01 -14.94
CA ALA A 263 16.12 -15.96 -13.79
C ALA A 263 15.49 -15.74 -12.39
N CYS A 264 14.81 -16.79 -11.92
CA CYS A 264 14.05 -16.90 -10.66
C CYS A 264 14.86 -17.61 -9.55
N THR A 265 14.78 -17.12 -8.30
CA THR A 265 15.29 -17.79 -7.08
C THR A 265 14.15 -18.40 -6.24
N ARG A 266 14.51 -19.43 -5.47
CA ARG A 266 13.63 -20.52 -4.99
C ARG A 266 12.95 -20.32 -3.63
N ASP A 267 13.17 -19.21 -2.97
CA ASP A 267 12.68 -19.01 -1.61
C ASP A 267 11.50 -18.03 -1.68
N GLY A 268 10.28 -18.53 -1.47
CA GLY A 268 9.03 -17.77 -1.45
C GLY A 268 8.36 -17.88 -0.08
N PRO A 269 7.28 -17.10 0.19
CA PRO A 269 6.54 -17.15 1.44
C PRO A 269 5.99 -18.57 1.73
N ALA A 270 5.49 -18.81 2.94
CA ALA A 270 4.96 -20.09 3.41
C ALA A 270 3.65 -20.53 2.71
N LEU A 271 3.64 -20.51 1.38
CA LEU A 271 2.58 -21.03 0.53
C LEU A 271 2.77 -22.55 0.36
N SER A 272 1.67 -23.29 0.39
CA SER A 272 1.64 -24.71 0.05
C SER A 272 2.07 -24.94 -1.40
N GLY A 273 2.45 -26.18 -1.74
CA GLY A 273 2.82 -26.56 -3.10
C GLY A 273 1.76 -26.18 -4.16
N PRO A 274 0.47 -26.49 -3.96
CA PRO A 274 -0.62 -26.05 -4.84
C PRO A 274 -0.73 -24.53 -4.98
N GLN A 275 -0.66 -23.78 -3.87
CA GLN A 275 -0.75 -22.31 -3.90
C GLN A 275 0.41 -21.67 -4.68
N ARG A 276 1.63 -22.20 -4.52
CA ARG A 276 2.79 -21.75 -5.31
C ARG A 276 2.62 -22.02 -6.80
N ARG A 277 2.09 -23.19 -7.16
CA ARG A 277 1.80 -23.52 -8.57
C ARG A 277 0.74 -22.59 -9.15
N ALA A 278 -0.35 -22.34 -8.44
CA ALA A 278 -1.40 -21.41 -8.87
C ALA A 278 -0.84 -20.00 -9.12
N LEU A 279 0.02 -19.51 -8.22
CA LEU A 279 0.72 -18.25 -8.39
C LEU A 279 1.60 -18.24 -9.65
N GLN A 280 2.45 -19.26 -9.81
CA GLN A 280 3.34 -19.39 -10.97
C GLN A 280 2.56 -19.46 -12.29
N GLU A 281 1.50 -20.26 -12.35
CA GLU A 281 0.67 -20.43 -13.53
C GLU A 281 -0.11 -19.16 -13.89
N ALA A 282 -0.71 -18.47 -12.92
CA ALA A 282 -1.42 -17.22 -13.17
C ALA A 282 -0.47 -16.13 -13.71
N LEU A 283 0.75 -16.07 -13.17
CA LEU A 283 1.79 -15.17 -13.65
C LEU A 283 2.20 -15.52 -15.10
N VAL A 284 2.41 -16.80 -15.43
CA VAL A 284 2.68 -17.28 -16.80
C VAL A 284 1.54 -16.96 -17.76
N LEU A 285 0.28 -17.15 -17.35
CA LEU A 285 -0.90 -16.87 -18.17
C LEU A 285 -1.08 -15.36 -18.44
N SER A 286 -0.65 -14.50 -17.52
CA SER A 286 -0.74 -13.05 -17.69
C SER A 286 0.17 -12.48 -18.77
N ASP A 287 1.33 -13.11 -18.97
CA ASP A 287 2.33 -12.68 -19.96
C ASP A 287 2.07 -13.24 -21.37
N ARG A 288 0.96 -13.97 -21.57
CA ARG A 288 0.54 -14.44 -22.89
C ARG A 288 -0.31 -13.38 -23.62
N ALA A 289 0.33 -12.69 -24.56
CA ALA A 289 -0.32 -12.38 -25.84
C ALA A 289 -0.52 -13.71 -26.61
N PRO A 290 -1.47 -13.83 -27.57
CA PRO A 290 -1.82 -15.13 -28.15
C PRO A 290 -0.68 -15.87 -28.87
N PHE A 291 0.53 -15.30 -29.04
CA PHE A 291 1.63 -15.93 -29.77
C PHE A 291 3.06 -15.60 -29.26
N ALA A 292 3.29 -15.40 -27.96
CA ALA A 292 4.66 -15.27 -27.43
C ALA A 292 4.91 -16.10 -26.17
N ALA A 293 6.13 -16.62 -26.03
CA ALA A 293 6.59 -17.33 -24.84
C ALA A 293 6.51 -16.42 -23.59
N PRO A 294 6.16 -16.97 -22.41
CA PRO A 294 6.00 -16.17 -21.19
C PRO A 294 7.29 -15.41 -20.85
N SER A 295 7.15 -14.18 -20.34
CA SER A 295 8.30 -13.41 -19.85
C SER A 295 8.90 -14.13 -18.64
N PRO A 296 10.19 -14.47 -18.62
CA PRO A 296 10.81 -15.10 -17.46
C PRO A 296 10.82 -14.15 -16.26
N PHE A 297 10.53 -14.68 -15.06
CA PHE A 297 10.73 -13.96 -13.78
C PHE A 297 12.19 -13.57 -13.62
N ALA A 298 12.44 -12.35 -13.13
CA ALA A 298 13.78 -11.78 -13.07
C ALA A 298 14.42 -11.81 -11.67
N GLU A 299 13.62 -11.74 -10.59
CA GLU A 299 14.15 -11.73 -9.22
C GLU A 299 13.04 -11.98 -8.19
N LEU A 300 13.36 -12.69 -7.11
CA LEU A 300 12.50 -12.83 -5.93
C LEU A 300 13.24 -12.22 -4.73
N VAL A 301 12.64 -11.20 -4.12
CA VAL A 301 13.14 -10.47 -2.96
C VAL A 301 12.31 -10.90 -1.74
N LEU A 302 12.99 -11.49 -0.76
CA LEU A 302 12.37 -12.00 0.45
C LEU A 302 12.59 -11.10 1.66
N PRO A 303 11.71 -11.18 2.68
CA PRO A 303 11.97 -10.60 3.98
C PRO A 303 13.26 -11.18 4.58
N PRO A 304 13.98 -10.39 5.39
CA PRO A 304 15.14 -10.88 6.13
C PRO A 304 14.73 -12.10 6.96
N GLN A 305 15.52 -13.18 6.92
CA GLN A 305 15.29 -14.33 7.79
C GLN A 305 15.49 -13.89 9.25
N GLN A 306 14.47 -14.11 10.09
CA GLN A 306 14.55 -13.91 11.54
C GLN A 306 15.28 -15.07 12.20
#